data_AF-A0A432EZI6-F1
#
_entry.id   AF-A0A432EZI6-F1
#
_cell.length_a   1.000
_cell.length_b   1.000
_cell.length_c   1.000
_cell.angle_alpha   90.00
_cell.angle_beta   90.00
_cell.angle_gamma   90.00
#
_symmetry.space_group_name_H-M   'P 1'
#
loop_
_entity.id
_entity.type
_entity.pdbx_description
1 polymer ?
#
loop_
_entity_poly.entity_id
_entity_poly.type
_entity_poly.pdbx_seq_one_letter_code
_entity_poly.pdbx_strand_id
1 'polypeptide(L)'
;MSKNNLVANAALTGIVALGLVAVSSSAIAGKPGMEKCMGIAKAGQNDCGTSKHACAGMAKEDGGAEEWLYIPEGTCNKIVGGTIKPEKKKAK
;
A
#
# COMPACT_ATOMS: atom_id res chain seq x y z
N MET A 1 54.59 -15.35 1.27
CA MET A 1 53.67 -15.49 0.11
C MET A 1 52.56 -16.46 0.50
N SER A 2 51.40 -15.95 0.94
CA SER A 2 50.25 -16.78 1.28
C SER A 2 49.38 -16.95 0.03
N LYS A 3 49.23 -18.20 -0.40
CA LYS A 3 48.52 -18.59 -1.62
C LYS A 3 47.01 -18.56 -1.41
N ASN A 4 46.32 -18.04 -2.41
CA ASN A 4 44.88 -17.93 -2.55
C ASN A 4 44.20 -19.30 -2.46
N ASN A 5 43.28 -19.47 -1.51
CA ASN A 5 42.24 -20.52 -1.58
C ASN A 5 40.96 -19.87 -2.08
N LEU A 6 40.98 -19.54 -3.37
CA LEU A 6 39.77 -19.42 -4.18
C LEU A 6 39.20 -20.82 -4.36
N VAL A 7 37.87 -20.92 -4.40
CA VAL A 7 37.06 -22.09 -4.75
C VAL A 7 36.68 -23.01 -3.58
N ALA A 8 35.58 -22.66 -2.92
CA ALA A 8 34.57 -23.63 -2.49
C ALA A 8 33.20 -22.94 -2.49
N ASN A 9 32.78 -22.46 -3.67
CA ASN A 9 31.40 -22.04 -3.91
C ASN A 9 30.51 -23.30 -3.93
N ALA A 10 30.14 -23.79 -2.75
CA ALA A 10 29.05 -24.74 -2.63
C ALA A 10 27.74 -23.99 -2.89
N ALA A 11 27.27 -24.06 -4.13
CA ALA A 11 25.97 -23.56 -4.55
C ALA A 11 24.86 -24.30 -3.78
N LEU A 12 24.31 -23.67 -2.75
CA LEU A 12 23.00 -24.04 -2.22
C LEU A 12 21.96 -23.52 -3.21
N THR A 13 21.65 -24.32 -4.22
CA THR A 13 20.43 -24.18 -5.02
C THR A 13 19.24 -24.51 -4.12
N GLY A 14 18.84 -23.53 -3.29
CA GLY A 14 17.60 -23.58 -2.55
C GLY A 14 16.44 -23.39 -3.52
N ILE A 15 15.74 -24.48 -3.82
CA ILE A 15 14.44 -24.44 -4.48
C ILE A 15 13.48 -23.70 -3.54
N VAL A 16 13.23 -22.42 -3.80
CA VAL A 16 12.09 -21.72 -3.20
C VAL A 16 10.88 -22.02 -4.08
N ALA A 17 10.28 -23.17 -3.77
CA ALA A 17 8.96 -23.53 -4.25
C ALA A 17 7.91 -22.73 -3.46
N LEU A 18 6.89 -22.27 -4.20
CA LEU A 18 5.52 -21.99 -3.74
C LEU A 18 5.31 -20.74 -2.88
N GLY A 19 4.52 -19.83 -3.44
CA GLY A 19 3.83 -18.82 -2.63
C GLY A 19 3.73 -17.43 -3.23
N LEU A 20 3.57 -17.27 -4.55
CA LEU A 20 2.88 -16.06 -5.02
C LEU A 20 1.41 -16.21 -4.63
N VAL A 21 1.16 -15.91 -3.36
CA VAL A 21 -0.16 -15.61 -2.83
C VAL A 21 -0.85 -14.70 -3.83
N ALA A 22 -1.94 -15.20 -4.40
CA ALA A 22 -2.89 -14.38 -5.12
C ALA A 22 -3.46 -13.35 -4.14
N VAL A 23 -2.78 -12.22 -3.98
CA VAL A 23 -3.35 -11.04 -3.33
C VAL A 23 -4.33 -10.48 -4.34
N SER A 24 -5.55 -11.02 -4.32
CA SER A 24 -6.68 -10.42 -4.99
C SER A 24 -6.85 -9.03 -4.40
N SER A 25 -6.34 -8.00 -5.09
CA SER A 25 -6.59 -6.60 -4.80
C SER A 25 -8.05 -6.33 -5.13
N SER A 26 -8.95 -6.74 -4.23
CA SER A 26 -10.35 -6.35 -4.24
C SER A 26 -10.37 -4.84 -4.18
N ALA A 27 -10.62 -4.19 -5.33
CA ALA A 27 -10.96 -2.78 -5.34
C ALA A 27 -12.12 -2.63 -4.34
N ILE A 28 -11.89 -1.86 -3.27
CA ILE A 28 -12.92 -1.59 -2.28
C ILE A 28 -14.03 -0.84 -3.02
N ALA A 29 -15.05 -1.58 -3.44
CA ALA A 29 -16.32 -1.00 -3.82
C ALA A 29 -16.83 -0.28 -2.58
N GLY A 30 -17.05 1.04 -2.70
CA GLY A 30 -17.35 1.89 -1.56
C GLY A 30 -18.51 1.29 -0.75
N LYS A 31 -18.23 0.88 0.50
CA LYS A 31 -19.28 0.56 1.45
C LYS A 31 -20.02 1.87 1.79
N PRO A 32 -21.36 1.86 1.85
CA PRO A 32 -22.11 3.00 2.32
C PRO A 32 -21.63 3.46 3.70
N GLY A 33 -21.54 4.77 3.93
CA GLY A 33 -21.11 5.34 5.22
C GLY A 33 -19.60 5.39 5.44
N MET A 34 -18.80 5.17 4.40
CA MET A 34 -17.34 5.19 4.48
C MET A 34 -16.77 6.08 3.38
N GLU A 35 -15.73 6.85 3.71
CA GLU A 35 -15.07 7.82 2.83
C GLU A 35 -13.56 7.57 2.74
N LYS A 36 -12.94 8.00 1.64
CA LYS A 36 -11.49 7.97 1.47
C LYS A 36 -10.90 9.29 1.95
N CYS A 37 -10.11 9.26 3.01
CA CYS A 37 -9.44 10.43 3.56
C CYS A 37 -7.95 10.42 3.19
N MET A 38 -7.53 11.38 2.37
CA MET A 38 -6.17 11.54 1.87
C MET A 38 -5.33 12.40 2.82
N GLY A 39 -4.01 12.20 2.78
CA GLY A 39 -3.03 13.03 3.50
C GLY A 39 -2.87 12.68 4.98
N ILE A 40 -3.49 11.59 5.44
CA ILE A 40 -3.48 11.19 6.86
C ILE A 40 -2.82 9.84 7.12
N ALA A 41 -2.50 9.08 6.08
CA ALA A 41 -1.88 7.77 6.21
C ALA A 41 -0.42 7.91 6.67
N LYS A 42 0.02 7.05 7.58
CA LYS A 42 1.45 6.89 7.89
C LYS A 42 2.17 6.12 6.78
N ALA A 43 3.49 6.25 6.75
CA ALA A 43 4.36 5.43 5.93
C ALA A 43 4.04 3.94 6.17
N GLY A 44 3.87 3.19 5.08
CA GLY A 44 3.49 1.78 5.12
C GLY A 44 2.08 1.48 5.61
N GLN A 45 1.19 2.48 5.75
CA GLN A 45 -0.15 2.30 6.33
C GLN A 45 -1.27 2.88 5.46
N ASN A 46 -1.06 3.10 4.16
CA ASN A 46 -2.14 3.49 3.24
C ASN A 46 -2.99 2.29 2.80
N ASP A 47 -4.21 2.58 2.35
CA ASP A 47 -5.06 1.64 1.61
C ASP A 47 -4.70 1.57 0.11
N CYS A 48 -5.12 0.47 -0.53
CA CYS A 48 -4.89 0.19 -1.96
C CYS A 48 -5.49 1.25 -2.90
N GLY A 49 -4.88 1.52 -4.05
CA GLY A 49 -5.50 2.32 -5.11
C GLY A 49 -5.15 3.81 -5.04
N THR A 50 -3.85 4.11 -4.95
CA THR A 50 -3.29 5.43 -5.28
C THR A 50 -2.90 5.45 -6.77
N SER A 51 -2.45 6.61 -7.27
CA SER A 51 -1.92 6.71 -8.64
C SER A 51 -0.49 6.15 -8.77
N LYS A 52 0.26 6.15 -7.66
CA LYS A 52 1.68 5.76 -7.61
C LYS A 52 1.89 4.27 -7.38
N HIS A 53 0.98 3.63 -6.65
CA HIS A 53 1.04 2.22 -6.32
C HIS A 53 -0.36 1.64 -6.10
N ALA A 54 -0.50 0.36 -6.39
CA ALA A 54 -1.79 -0.31 -6.36
C ALA A 54 -2.12 -0.91 -4.98
N CYS A 55 -1.12 -1.32 -4.21
CA CYS A 55 -1.30 -2.08 -2.98
C CYS A 55 -1.23 -1.20 -1.72
N ALA A 56 -1.91 -1.67 -0.68
CA ALA A 56 -1.82 -1.12 0.66
C ALA A 56 -0.40 -1.26 1.22
N GLY A 57 -0.05 -0.37 2.15
CA GLY A 57 1.23 -0.37 2.85
C GLY A 57 2.44 0.02 2.00
N MET A 58 2.22 0.75 0.91
CA MET A 58 3.27 1.23 -0.01
C MET A 58 3.56 2.73 0.10
N ALA A 59 2.89 3.44 1.01
CA ALA A 59 3.18 4.82 1.37
C ALA A 59 4.64 4.94 1.84
N LYS A 60 5.40 5.82 1.19
CA LYS A 60 6.83 6.00 1.50
C LYS A 60 7.08 6.95 2.66
N GLU A 61 6.11 7.81 2.95
CA GLU A 61 6.21 8.87 3.95
C GLU A 61 4.87 9.06 4.66
N ASP A 62 4.93 9.66 5.84
CA ASP A 62 3.74 10.07 6.58
C ASP A 62 3.03 11.22 5.87
N GLY A 63 1.71 11.16 5.80
CA GLY A 63 0.88 12.25 5.29
C GLY A 63 0.99 12.49 3.78
N GLY A 64 1.42 11.49 3.01
CA GLY A 64 1.51 11.60 1.55
C GLY A 64 0.18 12.05 0.93
N ALA A 65 0.23 13.06 0.06
CA ALA A 65 -0.96 13.76 -0.44
C ALA A 65 -1.97 12.83 -1.14
N GLU A 66 -1.49 11.75 -1.78
CA GLU A 66 -2.34 10.76 -2.45
C GLU A 66 -2.59 9.50 -1.63
N GLU A 67 -1.93 9.37 -0.49
CA GLU A 67 -2.07 8.24 0.43
C GLU A 67 -3.32 8.45 1.27
N TRP A 68 -4.18 7.43 1.32
CA TRP A 68 -5.48 7.55 1.96
C TRP A 68 -5.80 6.37 2.85
N LEU A 69 -6.72 6.62 3.77
CA LEU A 69 -7.36 5.62 4.63
C LEU A 69 -8.86 5.57 4.34
N TYR A 70 -9.44 4.37 4.41
CA TYR A 70 -10.88 4.16 4.34
C TYR A 70 -11.50 4.24 5.73
N ILE A 71 -12.22 5.33 6.00
CA ILE A 71 -12.71 5.64 7.35
C ILE A 71 -14.21 5.98 7.30
N PRO A 72 -14.92 5.97 8.45
CA PRO A 72 -16.33 6.36 8.48
C PRO A 72 -16.54 7.79 7.97
N GLU A 73 -17.62 8.01 7.24
CA GLU A 73 -18.01 9.33 6.71
C GLU A 73 -18.02 10.42 7.80
N GLY A 74 -17.55 11.61 7.42
CA GLY A 74 -17.47 12.76 8.32
C GLY A 74 -16.33 12.70 9.34
N THR A 75 -15.51 11.63 9.33
CA THR A 75 -14.31 11.54 10.18
C THR A 75 -13.18 12.37 9.58
N CYS A 76 -13.03 12.42 8.26
CA CYS A 76 -11.93 13.10 7.60
C CYS A 76 -11.88 14.60 7.94
N ASN A 77 -13.05 15.25 7.99
CA ASN A 77 -13.19 16.67 8.34
C ASN A 77 -12.80 17.00 9.79
N LYS A 78 -12.67 15.99 10.66
CA LYS A 78 -12.23 16.15 12.05
C LYS A 78 -10.71 16.02 12.20
N ILE A 79 -10.01 15.67 11.14
CA ILE A 79 -8.56 15.44 11.14
C ILE A 79 -7.87 16.62 10.48
N VAL A 80 -6.98 17.29 11.19
CA VAL A 80 -6.17 18.40 10.65
C VAL A 80 -5.35 17.89 9.47
N GLY A 81 -5.48 18.55 8.31
CA GLY A 81 -4.79 18.17 7.08
C GLY A 81 -5.45 17.04 6.28
N GLY A 82 -6.53 16.44 6.79
CA GLY A 82 -7.29 15.43 6.06
C GLY A 82 -8.09 16.04 4.90
N THR A 83 -8.04 15.39 3.74
CA THR A 83 -8.82 15.80 2.56
C THR A 83 -9.64 14.65 2.03
N ILE A 84 -10.95 14.84 1.87
CA ILE A 84 -11.83 13.83 1.28
C ILE A 84 -11.49 13.68 -0.19
N LYS A 85 -11.17 12.46 -0.63
CA LYS A 85 -11.00 12.15 -2.05
C LYS A 85 -12.37 12.23 -2.71
N PRO A 86 -12.58 13.08 -3.73
CA PRO A 86 -13.85 13.10 -4.44
C PRO A 86 -14.05 11.76 -5.14
N GLU A 87 -15.03 10.99 -4.70
CA GLU A 87 -15.45 9.80 -5.43
C GLU A 87 -16.07 10.27 -6.75
N LYS A 88 -15.54 9.79 -7.88
CA LYS A 88 -16.28 9.90 -9.13
C LYS A 88 -17.52 9.04 -8.96
N LYS A 89 -18.67 9.66 -8.64
CA LYS A 89 -19.96 8.99 -8.71
C LYS A 89 -20.04 8.36 -10.09
N LYS A 90 -20.05 7.02 -10.17
CA LYS A 90 -20.45 6.36 -11.40
C LYS A 90 -21.89 6.82 -11.63
N ALA A 91 -22.09 7.67 -12.64
CA ALA A 91 -23.41 7.95 -13.15
C ALA A 91 -24.04 6.57 -13.44
N LYS A 92 -25.19 6.33 -12.82
CA LYS A 92 -26.00 5.14 -13.04
C LYS A 92 -26.44 5.10 -14.50
#